data_AF-A0A7C3IXY0-F1
#
_entry.id   AF-A0A7C3IXY0-F1
#
_cell.length_a   1.000
_cell.length_b   1.000
_cell.length_c   1.000
_cell.angle_alpha   90.00
_cell.angle_beta   90.00
_cell.angle_gamma   90.00
#
_symmetry.space_group_name_H-M   'P 1'
#
loop_
_entity.id
_entity.type
_entity.pdbx_description
1 polymer ?
#
loop_
_entity_poly.entity_id
_entity_poly.type
_entity_poly.pdbx_seq_one_letter_code
_entity_poly.pdbx_strand_id
1 'polypeptide(L)'
;MNFKKKIVTDLYEINDSDVLPGYYKPKKTYITGLQTLDELLEKDKKREEDGFPRKIRLGRIVKRKGTKDNQVIVVPTTTEPKFEHDDSISQDDEEQTGGSGEGEEGEILGERPLEQDSGSGAGPGQGDESEHEVGTDAFDLGKVLTEKFNLPNLKDKGKKRSLTKFTYDLTDRHRGFGQVIDKKATLEQVIKTNIILGNVREEDEIDTEELIITPQDQVYRILSKEKDYENQAIVFFLRDYSGSMQGKPTEVICTQHLFIYSWLMYQYQNNVIPRFILHDSKAKEVPDFYTYYRSQVAGGTNIYPAYELVNQIVEMEHLNADYNIYVFHGTDGDDWDEDGRQMISETTKMLSYVNRIGITVAKNSWGLGGLSAVEKYLQRSNLLKERSDLIKMDVMPAETSDEKRIIEGIKILIS
;
A
#
# COMPACT_ATOMS: atom_id res chain seq x y z
N MET A 1 -45.83 -43.68 -12.90
CA MET A 1 -46.83 -43.21 -11.91
C MET A 1 -46.89 -41.69 -12.04
N ASN A 2 -47.86 -41.19 -12.82
CA ASN A 2 -48.01 -39.76 -13.12
C ASN A 2 -48.62 -39.04 -11.92
N PHE A 3 -47.80 -38.37 -11.10
CA PHE A 3 -48.30 -37.38 -10.16
C PHE A 3 -48.49 -36.06 -10.89
N LYS A 4 -49.71 -35.81 -11.40
CA LYS A 4 -50.14 -34.43 -11.69
C LYS A 4 -50.20 -33.71 -10.34
N LYS A 5 -49.21 -32.86 -10.06
CA LYS A 5 -49.23 -31.91 -8.95
C LYS A 5 -50.45 -31.01 -9.17
N LYS A 6 -51.47 -31.16 -8.35
CA LYS A 6 -52.65 -30.30 -8.35
C LYS A 6 -52.14 -28.93 -7.89
N ILE A 7 -51.99 -27.98 -8.81
CA ILE A 7 -51.71 -26.59 -8.44
C ILE A 7 -53.01 -26.06 -7.86
N VAL A 8 -53.07 -26.00 -6.53
CA VAL A 8 -54.11 -25.26 -5.82
C VAL A 8 -53.60 -23.83 -5.75
N THR A 9 -54.35 -22.90 -6.31
CA THR A 9 -54.05 -21.48 -6.33
C THR A 9 -54.73 -20.83 -5.13
N ASP A 10 -54.04 -20.78 -3.99
CA ASP A 10 -54.38 -19.88 -2.90
C ASP A 10 -53.20 -18.94 -2.68
N LEU A 11 -53.48 -17.67 -2.40
CA LEU A 11 -52.44 -16.68 -2.07
C LEU A 11 -52.00 -16.87 -0.61
N TYR A 12 -50.70 -16.67 -0.36
CA TYR A 12 -49.94 -16.78 0.89
C TYR A 12 -49.44 -18.17 1.29
N GLU A 13 -49.26 -19.12 0.36
CA GLU A 13 -48.58 -20.38 0.69
C GLU A 13 -47.04 -20.23 0.71
N ILE A 14 -46.35 -21.15 1.39
CA ILE A 14 -44.87 -21.21 1.46
C ILE A 14 -44.22 -21.24 0.07
N ASN A 15 -44.94 -21.73 -0.95
CA ASN A 15 -44.43 -21.84 -2.31
C ASN A 15 -44.84 -20.65 -3.20
N ASP A 16 -45.49 -19.61 -2.67
CA ASP A 16 -45.94 -18.45 -3.45
C ASP A 16 -44.78 -17.72 -4.12
N SER A 17 -43.61 -17.69 -3.49
CA SER A 17 -42.40 -17.10 -4.06
C SER A 17 -41.95 -17.79 -5.35
N ASP A 18 -42.31 -19.07 -5.53
CA ASP A 18 -41.97 -19.86 -6.72
C ASP A 18 -43.02 -19.71 -7.85
N VAL A 19 -44.19 -19.15 -7.55
CA VAL A 19 -45.31 -19.04 -8.50
C VAL A 19 -45.48 -17.60 -9.00
N LEU A 20 -45.07 -16.59 -8.22
CA LEU A 20 -45.18 -15.19 -8.60
C LEU A 20 -44.19 -14.81 -9.72
N PRO A 21 -44.67 -14.38 -10.91
CA PRO A 21 -43.80 -13.98 -12.01
C PRO A 21 -42.97 -12.74 -11.64
N GLY A 22 -41.64 -12.88 -11.66
CA GLY A 22 -40.70 -11.76 -11.47
C GLY A 22 -39.81 -11.82 -10.23
N TYR A 23 -40.02 -12.77 -9.32
CA TYR A 23 -39.22 -12.91 -8.08
C TYR A 23 -38.24 -14.10 -8.05
N TYR A 24 -37.97 -14.73 -9.19
CA TYR A 24 -36.82 -15.63 -9.30
C TYR A 24 -35.53 -14.82 -9.28
N LYS A 25 -34.99 -14.53 -8.09
CA LYS A 25 -33.55 -14.27 -7.99
C LYS A 25 -32.85 -15.60 -8.26
N PRO A 26 -32.12 -15.77 -9.38
CA PRO A 26 -31.36 -16.99 -9.59
C PRO A 26 -30.43 -17.16 -8.39
N LYS A 27 -30.45 -18.35 -7.76
CA LYS A 27 -29.47 -18.71 -6.73
C LYS A 27 -28.09 -18.63 -7.36
N LYS A 28 -27.41 -17.50 -7.21
CA LYS A 28 -26.00 -17.36 -7.62
C LYS A 28 -25.21 -18.39 -6.82
N THR A 29 -24.48 -19.25 -7.51
CA THR A 29 -23.46 -20.09 -6.90
C THR A 29 -22.44 -19.20 -6.20
N TYR A 30 -21.86 -19.67 -5.09
CA TYR A 30 -20.84 -18.93 -4.33
C TYR A 30 -19.69 -18.45 -5.23
N ILE A 31 -19.32 -19.24 -6.25
CA ILE A 31 -18.31 -18.90 -7.27
C ILE A 31 -18.75 -17.71 -8.14
N THR A 32 -20.01 -17.67 -8.57
CA THR A 32 -20.55 -16.57 -9.41
C THR A 32 -20.95 -15.34 -8.59
N GLY A 33 -20.91 -15.45 -7.26
CA GLY A 33 -21.07 -14.36 -6.31
C GLY A 33 -19.75 -13.74 -5.85
N LEU A 34 -18.59 -14.29 -6.26
CA LEU A 34 -17.29 -13.68 -6.00
C LEU A 34 -17.25 -12.34 -6.73
N GLN A 35 -17.14 -11.26 -5.96
CA GLN A 35 -16.96 -9.90 -6.47
C GLN A 35 -15.53 -9.47 -6.17
N THR A 36 -14.93 -8.71 -7.08
CA THR A 36 -13.66 -8.06 -6.80
C THR A 36 -13.86 -6.99 -5.71
N LEU A 37 -12.77 -6.63 -5.03
CA LEU A 37 -12.79 -5.54 -4.06
C LEU A 37 -13.29 -4.24 -4.73
N ASP A 38 -12.90 -3.99 -5.98
CA ASP A 38 -13.32 -2.84 -6.77
C ASP A 38 -14.85 -2.76 -6.93
N GLU A 39 -15.50 -3.86 -7.32
CA GLU A 39 -16.96 -3.92 -7.46
C GLU A 39 -17.69 -3.66 -6.13
N LEU A 40 -17.13 -4.15 -5.03
CA LEU A 40 -17.68 -3.93 -3.70
C LEU A 40 -17.57 -2.46 -3.27
N LEU A 41 -16.44 -1.84 -3.56
CA LEU A 41 -16.18 -0.43 -3.25
C LEU A 41 -17.04 0.52 -4.11
N GLU A 42 -17.28 0.19 -5.39
CA GLU A 42 -18.19 0.95 -6.24
C GLU A 42 -19.63 0.94 -5.71
N LYS A 43 -20.09 -0.19 -5.18
CA LYS A 43 -21.41 -0.27 -4.55
C LYS A 43 -21.49 0.57 -3.28
N ASP A 44 -20.43 0.56 -2.47
CA ASP A 44 -20.36 1.39 -1.26
C ASP A 44 -20.30 2.89 -1.59
N LYS A 45 -19.74 3.26 -2.76
CA LYS A 45 -19.78 4.64 -3.28
C LYS A 45 -21.20 5.05 -3.69
N LYS A 46 -21.91 4.22 -4.45
CA LYS A 46 -23.32 4.48 -4.79
C LYS A 46 -24.19 4.63 -3.54
N ARG A 47 -23.90 3.83 -2.51
CA ARG A 47 -24.55 3.92 -1.20
C ARG A 47 -24.33 5.28 -0.52
N GLU A 48 -23.12 5.83 -0.59
CA GLU A 48 -22.80 7.17 -0.07
C GLU A 48 -23.50 8.27 -0.90
N GLU A 49 -23.57 8.12 -2.23
CA GLU A 49 -24.35 9.01 -3.12
C GLU A 49 -25.84 8.99 -2.76
N ASP A 50 -26.37 7.82 -2.38
CA ASP A 50 -27.74 7.62 -1.93
C ASP A 50 -27.99 8.07 -0.47
N GLY A 51 -26.98 8.65 0.21
CA GLY A 51 -27.08 9.20 1.56
C GLY A 51 -26.97 8.18 2.71
N PHE A 52 -26.58 6.93 2.42
CA PHE A 52 -26.39 5.90 3.43
C PHE A 52 -24.93 5.81 3.90
N PRO A 53 -24.67 5.44 5.16
CA PRO A 53 -23.32 5.27 5.67
C PRO A 53 -22.63 4.07 5.00
N ARG A 54 -21.31 4.20 4.81
CA ARG A 54 -20.44 3.15 4.27
C ARG A 54 -20.51 1.88 5.11
N LYS A 55 -20.64 0.74 4.44
CA LYS A 55 -20.79 -0.58 5.09
C LYS A 55 -19.49 -1.36 5.11
N ILE A 56 -18.62 -1.15 4.13
CA ILE A 56 -17.36 -1.88 3.98
C ILE A 56 -16.27 -1.17 4.78
N ARG A 57 -15.67 -1.89 5.73
CA ARG A 57 -14.49 -1.47 6.46
C ARG A 57 -13.33 -2.37 6.04
N LEU A 58 -12.20 -1.78 5.70
CA LEU A 58 -11.00 -2.55 5.35
C LEU A 58 -10.35 -3.03 6.65
N GLY A 59 -10.70 -4.23 7.09
CA GLY A 59 -10.10 -4.85 8.27
C GLY A 59 -8.73 -5.46 7.93
N ARG A 60 -7.78 -5.40 8.86
CA ARG A 60 -6.47 -6.04 8.69
C ARG A 60 -6.41 -7.31 9.54
N ILE A 61 -6.05 -8.43 8.93
CA ILE A 61 -5.61 -9.63 9.65
C ILE A 61 -4.14 -9.84 9.27
N VAL A 62 -3.24 -9.67 10.25
CA VAL A 62 -1.85 -10.04 10.07
C VAL A 62 -1.72 -11.52 10.40
N LYS A 63 -1.47 -12.36 9.39
CA LYS A 63 -1.24 -13.79 9.60
C LYS A 63 0.27 -14.04 9.58
N ARG A 64 0.79 -14.67 10.64
CA ARG A 64 2.16 -15.20 10.65
C ARG A 64 2.20 -16.45 9.76
N LYS A 65 3.04 -16.43 8.73
CA LYS A 65 3.55 -17.65 8.08
C LYS A 65 5.00 -17.82 8.54
N GLY A 66 5.48 -19.06 8.57
CA GLY A 66 6.78 -19.41 9.17
C GLY A 66 7.98 -18.56 8.71
N THR A 67 8.95 -18.53 9.63
CA THR A 67 10.33 -18.03 9.65
C THR A 67 10.77 -16.75 8.92
N LYS A 68 10.19 -16.23 7.82
CA LYS A 68 10.74 -14.99 7.22
C LYS A 68 9.82 -13.96 6.57
N ASP A 69 8.53 -14.18 6.34
CA ASP A 69 7.68 -13.13 5.77
C ASP A 69 6.31 -13.02 6.45
N ASN A 70 6.00 -11.80 6.92
CA ASN A 70 4.76 -11.47 7.59
C ASN A 70 3.74 -10.92 6.58
N GLN A 71 2.64 -11.65 6.40
CA GLN A 71 1.56 -11.31 5.48
C GLN A 71 0.55 -10.36 6.14
N VAL A 72 0.28 -9.20 5.53
CA VAL A 72 -0.83 -8.32 5.92
C VAL A 72 -2.00 -8.61 4.98
N ILE A 73 -2.93 -9.46 5.43
CA ILE A 73 -4.15 -9.75 4.66
C ILE A 73 -5.18 -8.69 5.02
N VAL A 74 -5.55 -7.86 4.07
CA VAL A 74 -6.67 -6.93 4.26
C VAL A 74 -7.95 -7.68 3.90
N VAL A 75 -8.70 -8.07 4.94
CA VAL A 75 -10.01 -8.71 4.77
C VAL A 75 -11.07 -7.60 4.86
N PRO A 76 -11.83 -7.32 3.80
CA PRO A 76 -12.96 -6.42 3.90
C PRO A 76 -13.94 -7.00 4.91
N THR A 77 -14.16 -6.28 6.00
CA THR A 77 -15.16 -6.60 7.01
C THR A 77 -16.38 -5.73 6.74
N THR A 78 -17.56 -6.26 7.00
CA THR A 78 -18.80 -5.48 6.90
C THR A 78 -19.47 -5.47 8.26
N THR A 79 -20.04 -4.33 8.62
CA THR A 79 -20.89 -4.23 9.81
C THR A 79 -22.34 -4.30 9.35
N GLU A 80 -23.08 -5.29 9.85
CA GLU A 80 -24.51 -5.40 9.55
C GLU A 80 -25.30 -4.61 10.60
N PRO A 81 -26.16 -3.66 10.18
CA PRO A 81 -27.07 -3.04 11.12
C PRO A 81 -28.05 -4.12 11.60
N LYS A 82 -28.06 -4.35 12.90
CA LYS A 82 -29.09 -5.18 13.53
C LYS A 82 -30.27 -4.28 13.86
N PHE A 83 -31.42 -4.61 13.29
CA PHE A 83 -32.68 -4.07 13.78
C PHE A 83 -33.02 -4.87 15.04
N GLU A 84 -32.80 -4.25 16.19
CA GLU A 84 -33.35 -4.77 17.43
C GLU A 84 -34.83 -4.39 17.45
N HIS A 85 -35.69 -5.40 17.39
CA HIS A 85 -37.09 -5.19 17.73
C HIS A 85 -37.13 -4.97 19.24
N ASP A 86 -37.45 -3.74 19.64
CA ASP A 86 -37.77 -3.44 21.01
C ASP A 86 -39.13 -4.08 21.31
N ASP A 87 -39.10 -5.31 21.83
CA ASP A 87 -40.29 -6.02 22.30
C ASP A 87 -40.68 -5.57 23.72
N SER A 88 -40.08 -4.49 24.25
CA SER A 88 -40.54 -3.91 25.51
C SER A 88 -41.84 -3.14 25.30
N ILE A 89 -42.96 -3.86 25.41
CA ILE A 89 -44.19 -3.28 25.91
C ILE A 89 -43.84 -2.70 27.27
N SER A 90 -44.00 -1.38 27.42
CA SER A 90 -43.93 -0.69 28.70
C SER A 90 -44.85 -1.38 29.69
N GLN A 91 -44.28 -2.21 30.55
CA GLN A 91 -44.92 -2.78 31.74
C GLN A 91 -43.97 -2.49 32.90
N ASP A 92 -44.30 -1.40 33.59
CA ASP A 92 -44.09 -1.32 35.02
C ASP A 92 -44.57 -2.64 35.66
N ASP A 93 -43.77 -3.16 36.59
CA ASP A 93 -43.94 -4.41 37.32
C ASP A 93 -43.55 -5.70 36.57
N GLU A 94 -42.28 -6.14 36.72
CA GLU A 94 -42.00 -7.40 37.43
C GLU A 94 -40.49 -7.65 37.66
N GLU A 95 -40.21 -7.83 38.95
CA GLU A 95 -39.34 -8.81 39.61
C GLU A 95 -37.92 -9.10 39.07
N GLN A 96 -37.00 -8.58 39.87
CA GLN A 96 -35.62 -8.98 40.05
C GLN A 96 -35.50 -10.51 40.26
N THR A 97 -35.25 -11.27 39.20
CA THR A 97 -34.89 -12.70 39.31
C THR A 97 -33.40 -12.85 39.65
N GLY A 98 -33.09 -12.65 40.94
CA GLY A 98 -31.77 -12.94 41.50
C GLY A 98 -31.52 -14.45 41.57
N GLY A 99 -30.48 -14.93 40.91
CA GLY A 99 -30.00 -16.30 41.07
C GLY A 99 -29.43 -16.50 42.46
N SER A 100 -30.05 -17.38 43.26
CA SER A 100 -29.51 -17.83 44.54
C SER A 100 -28.43 -18.89 44.30
N GLY A 101 -27.17 -18.49 44.41
CA GLY A 101 -26.02 -19.38 44.57
C GLY A 101 -25.12 -18.80 45.65
N GLU A 102 -24.71 -19.63 46.61
CA GLU A 102 -23.67 -19.26 47.58
C GLU A 102 -22.32 -19.24 46.86
N GLY A 103 -21.78 -18.05 46.62
CA GLY A 103 -20.43 -17.85 46.11
C GLY A 103 -19.76 -16.73 46.89
N GLU A 104 -18.57 -16.99 47.43
CA GLU A 104 -17.75 -15.97 48.08
C GLU A 104 -16.96 -15.17 47.03
N GLU A 105 -16.65 -13.91 47.31
CA GLU A 105 -15.85 -13.05 46.43
C GLU A 105 -14.45 -13.69 46.19
N GLY A 106 -14.27 -14.25 44.98
CA GLY A 106 -13.00 -14.86 44.56
C GLY A 106 -13.13 -16.23 43.88
N GLU A 107 -14.33 -16.81 43.79
CA GLU A 107 -14.52 -18.12 43.15
C GLU A 107 -14.48 -18.03 41.62
N ILE A 108 -13.46 -18.64 41.01
CA ILE A 108 -13.19 -18.61 39.57
C ILE A 108 -14.06 -19.65 38.87
N LEU A 109 -15.08 -19.18 38.13
CA LEU A 109 -15.94 -20.04 37.31
C LEU A 109 -15.21 -20.47 36.01
N GLY A 110 -14.41 -21.51 36.10
CA GLY A 110 -13.92 -22.31 34.97
C GLY A 110 -12.83 -21.69 34.10
N GLU A 111 -11.64 -22.28 34.14
CA GLU A 111 -10.57 -22.02 33.17
C GLU A 111 -10.89 -22.76 31.85
N ARG A 112 -11.03 -22.01 30.76
CA ARG A 112 -10.89 -22.61 29.41
C ARG A 112 -9.41 -22.61 29.03
N PRO A 113 -8.85 -23.75 28.62
CA PRO A 113 -7.56 -23.76 27.94
C PRO A 113 -7.65 -22.93 26.66
N LEU A 114 -6.75 -21.97 26.51
CA LEU A 114 -6.45 -21.36 25.22
C LEU A 114 -5.63 -22.38 24.42
N GLU A 115 -6.05 -22.59 23.17
CA GLU A 115 -5.44 -23.43 22.13
C GLU A 115 -5.74 -24.94 22.19
N GLN A 116 -6.62 -25.36 21.28
CA GLN A 116 -6.48 -26.64 20.60
C GLN A 116 -6.63 -26.39 19.10
N ASP A 117 -5.51 -26.55 18.40
CA ASP A 117 -5.42 -26.61 16.95
C ASP A 117 -6.43 -27.63 16.40
N SER A 118 -7.44 -27.14 15.71
CA SER A 118 -8.25 -27.96 14.82
C SER A 118 -7.53 -28.04 13.48
N GLY A 119 -6.76 -29.11 13.33
CA GLY A 119 -6.18 -29.50 12.05
C GLY A 119 -7.25 -29.65 10.98
N SER A 120 -6.95 -29.12 9.79
CA SER A 120 -7.73 -29.42 8.60
C SER A 120 -6.79 -29.58 7.40
N GLY A 121 -6.74 -30.82 6.92
CA GLY A 121 -6.55 -31.16 5.51
C GLY A 121 -5.19 -30.88 4.89
N ALA A 122 -4.30 -31.87 5.00
CA ALA A 122 -3.23 -32.04 4.01
C ALA A 122 -3.85 -32.34 2.63
N GLY A 123 -3.73 -31.39 1.71
CA GLY A 123 -3.83 -31.63 0.27
C GLY A 123 -2.43 -31.49 -0.33
N PRO A 124 -1.93 -32.49 -1.10
CA PRO A 124 -0.58 -32.42 -1.65
C PRO A 124 -0.59 -31.48 -2.86
N GLY A 125 0.15 -30.39 -2.75
CA GLY A 125 0.33 -29.41 -3.82
C GLY A 125 1.64 -28.68 -3.61
N GLN A 126 2.72 -29.35 -3.97
CA GLN A 126 4.07 -28.81 -3.99
C GLN A 126 4.14 -27.79 -5.15
N GLY A 127 4.36 -26.53 -4.83
CA GLY A 127 4.53 -25.44 -5.78
C GLY A 127 5.30 -24.31 -5.10
N ASP A 128 6.63 -24.33 -5.26
CA ASP A 128 7.50 -23.19 -4.98
C ASP A 128 7.16 -22.07 -5.97
N GLU A 129 6.21 -21.21 -5.62
CA GLU A 129 5.92 -19.96 -6.33
C GLU A 129 5.12 -19.03 -5.39
N SER A 130 5.78 -18.47 -4.37
CA SER A 130 5.12 -17.56 -3.42
C SER A 130 5.97 -16.33 -3.05
N GLU A 131 6.70 -15.79 -4.03
CA GLU A 131 7.21 -14.41 -3.96
C GLU A 131 6.27 -13.39 -4.65
N HIS A 132 5.27 -13.86 -5.42
CA HIS A 132 4.41 -12.98 -6.23
C HIS A 132 3.10 -12.51 -5.56
N GLU A 133 2.73 -13.01 -4.38
CA GLU A 133 1.48 -12.60 -3.71
C GLU A 133 1.63 -11.37 -2.81
N VAL A 134 2.85 -11.04 -2.33
CA VAL A 134 3.07 -9.97 -1.34
C VAL A 134 2.98 -8.57 -1.95
N GLY A 135 3.47 -8.42 -3.19
CA GLY A 135 3.41 -7.16 -3.93
C GLY A 135 2.00 -6.82 -4.40
N THR A 136 1.20 -7.82 -4.78
CA THR A 136 -0.12 -7.62 -5.40
C THR A 136 -1.13 -6.96 -4.46
N ASP A 137 -1.23 -7.39 -3.20
CA ASP A 137 -2.24 -6.85 -2.26
C ASP A 137 -1.94 -5.39 -1.85
N ALA A 138 -0.68 -5.05 -1.59
CA ALA A 138 -0.27 -3.70 -1.25
C ALA A 138 -0.38 -2.75 -2.45
N PHE A 139 -0.08 -3.25 -3.65
CA PHE A 139 -0.22 -2.53 -4.91
C PHE A 139 -1.68 -2.20 -5.21
N ASP A 140 -2.59 -3.18 -5.06
CA ASP A 140 -4.02 -2.99 -5.28
C ASP A 140 -4.62 -1.98 -4.29
N LEU A 141 -4.21 -2.03 -3.02
CA LEU A 141 -4.58 -0.99 -2.05
C LEU A 141 -4.06 0.39 -2.48
N GLY A 142 -2.81 0.48 -2.94
CA GLY A 142 -2.22 1.72 -3.42
C GLY A 142 -2.96 2.31 -4.63
N LYS A 143 -3.42 1.46 -5.55
CA LYS A 143 -4.28 1.83 -6.68
C LYS A 143 -5.59 2.42 -6.19
N VAL A 144 -6.29 1.72 -5.29
CA VAL A 144 -7.55 2.20 -4.69
C VAL A 144 -7.36 3.53 -3.95
N LEU A 145 -6.26 3.67 -3.20
CA LEU A 145 -5.95 4.92 -2.49
C LEU A 145 -5.69 6.07 -3.46
N THR A 146 -4.92 5.82 -4.53
CA THR A 146 -4.60 6.85 -5.52
C THR A 146 -5.85 7.32 -6.27
N GLU A 147 -6.69 6.37 -6.72
CA GLU A 147 -7.93 6.67 -7.45
C GLU A 147 -8.99 7.33 -6.57
N LYS A 148 -9.23 6.81 -5.35
CA LYS A 148 -10.26 7.37 -4.46
C LYS A 148 -9.90 8.75 -3.94
N PHE A 149 -8.61 9.01 -3.73
CA PHE A 149 -8.18 10.20 -3.01
C PHE A 149 -7.45 11.22 -3.88
N ASN A 150 -7.25 10.95 -5.18
CA ASN A 150 -6.56 11.83 -6.13
C ASN A 150 -5.20 12.28 -5.58
N LEU A 151 -4.42 11.34 -5.05
CA LEU A 151 -3.06 11.64 -4.59
C LEU A 151 -2.19 12.03 -5.80
N PRO A 152 -1.33 13.06 -5.68
CA PRO A 152 -0.48 13.48 -6.79
C PRO A 152 0.51 12.38 -7.15
N ASN A 153 0.74 12.16 -8.44
CA ASN A 153 1.81 11.27 -8.87
C ASN A 153 3.17 11.87 -8.54
N LEU A 154 4.08 11.01 -8.12
CA LEU A 154 5.41 11.42 -7.71
C LEU A 154 6.24 11.82 -8.93
N LYS A 155 7.03 12.89 -8.83
CA LYS A 155 7.92 13.29 -9.91
C LYS A 155 9.06 12.30 -10.04
N ASP A 156 9.23 11.73 -11.23
CA ASP A 156 10.38 10.87 -11.55
C ASP A 156 11.68 11.66 -11.39
N LYS A 157 12.51 11.25 -10.43
CA LYS A 157 13.90 11.70 -10.30
C LYS A 157 14.82 10.55 -10.66
N GLY A 158 15.60 10.75 -11.72
CA GLY A 158 16.73 9.91 -12.10
C GLY A 158 16.36 8.49 -12.52
N LYS A 159 16.44 8.21 -13.83
CA LYS A 159 16.36 6.84 -14.34
C LYS A 159 17.68 6.12 -14.03
N LYS A 160 17.68 5.17 -13.09
CA LYS A 160 18.84 4.29 -12.84
C LYS A 160 18.52 2.85 -13.20
N ARG A 161 19.58 2.09 -13.49
CA ARG A 161 19.52 0.78 -14.16
C ARG A 161 18.83 -0.22 -13.25
N SER A 162 17.66 -0.75 -13.62
CA SER A 162 17.20 -1.98 -13.01
C SER A 162 17.99 -3.14 -13.63
N LEU A 163 18.36 -4.13 -12.82
CA LEU A 163 19.09 -5.32 -13.29
C LEU A 163 18.14 -6.44 -13.73
N THR A 164 16.86 -6.33 -13.38
CA THR A 164 15.90 -7.44 -13.34
C THR A 164 14.95 -7.44 -14.52
N LYS A 165 14.61 -6.28 -15.10
CA LYS A 165 13.65 -6.18 -16.19
C LYS A 165 14.33 -5.78 -17.50
N PHE A 166 14.05 -6.57 -18.53
CA PHE A 166 14.54 -6.33 -19.87
C PHE A 166 13.38 -6.08 -20.79
N THR A 167 13.45 -4.94 -21.48
CA THR A 167 12.51 -4.61 -22.54
C THR A 167 13.19 -4.98 -23.85
N TYR A 168 12.51 -5.77 -24.67
CA TYR A 168 13.02 -6.17 -25.97
C TYR A 168 12.51 -5.19 -27.00
N ASP A 169 13.39 -4.30 -27.45
CA ASP A 169 13.11 -3.34 -28.52
C ASP A 169 13.89 -3.71 -29.79
N LEU A 170 13.31 -3.37 -30.94
CA LEU A 170 13.93 -3.53 -32.27
C LEU A 170 14.97 -2.41 -32.52
N THR A 171 15.95 -2.28 -31.63
CA THR A 171 17.01 -1.26 -31.71
C THR A 171 18.27 -1.75 -32.42
N ASP A 172 18.68 -3.00 -32.21
CA ASP A 172 19.92 -3.53 -32.80
C ASP A 172 19.78 -3.84 -34.30
N ARG A 173 20.88 -3.66 -35.03
CA ARG A 173 20.95 -3.81 -36.49
C ARG A 173 21.93 -4.90 -36.86
N HIS A 174 21.49 -5.85 -37.68
CA HIS A 174 22.33 -6.93 -38.18
C HIS A 174 22.23 -7.06 -39.70
N ARG A 175 23.29 -7.56 -40.33
CA ARG A 175 23.36 -7.75 -41.78
C ARG A 175 23.08 -9.20 -42.13
N GLY A 176 22.26 -9.40 -43.17
CA GLY A 176 21.96 -10.72 -43.73
C GLY A 176 20.99 -11.58 -42.93
N PHE A 177 20.65 -11.22 -41.69
CA PHE A 177 19.68 -11.97 -40.89
C PHE A 177 18.99 -11.09 -39.84
N GLY A 178 17.68 -11.30 -39.62
CA GLY A 178 16.92 -10.71 -38.51
C GLY A 178 15.40 -10.81 -38.74
N GLN A 179 14.62 -10.18 -37.86
CA GLN A 179 13.16 -10.34 -37.85
C GLN A 179 12.43 -9.34 -38.75
N VAL A 180 12.85 -8.07 -38.72
CA VAL A 180 12.21 -6.98 -39.47
C VAL A 180 13.25 -6.31 -40.35
N ILE A 181 13.00 -6.20 -41.66
CA ILE A 181 13.94 -5.51 -42.56
C ILE A 181 13.87 -3.99 -42.36
N ASP A 182 15.01 -3.35 -42.11
CA ASP A 182 15.11 -1.89 -42.12
C ASP A 182 15.21 -1.42 -43.57
N LYS A 183 14.08 -1.01 -44.14
CA LYS A 183 13.99 -0.61 -45.55
C LYS A 183 14.95 0.52 -45.90
N LYS A 184 15.11 1.51 -45.02
CA LYS A 184 15.96 2.68 -45.29
C LYS A 184 17.43 2.31 -45.26
N ALA A 185 17.86 1.58 -44.22
CA ALA A 185 19.25 1.13 -44.10
C ALA A 185 19.63 0.10 -45.17
N THR A 186 18.69 -0.77 -45.54
CA THR A 186 18.87 -1.74 -46.65
C THR A 186 19.04 -1.01 -47.97
N LEU A 187 18.17 -0.05 -48.29
CA LEU A 187 18.27 0.72 -49.52
C LEU A 187 19.59 1.51 -49.58
N GLU A 188 20.00 2.12 -48.46
CA GLU A 188 21.29 2.80 -48.36
C GLU A 188 22.46 1.86 -48.67
N GLN A 189 22.40 0.62 -48.18
CA GLN A 189 23.45 -0.36 -48.41
C GLN A 189 23.45 -0.88 -49.86
N VAL A 190 22.26 -1.12 -50.45
CA VAL A 190 22.11 -1.46 -51.87
C VAL A 190 22.72 -0.39 -52.76
N ILE A 191 22.42 0.89 -52.50
CA ILE A 191 22.98 2.00 -53.28
C ILE A 191 24.51 2.04 -53.15
N LYS A 192 25.06 1.91 -51.92
CA LYS A 192 26.52 1.87 -51.71
C LYS A 192 27.19 0.74 -52.49
N THR A 193 26.60 -0.46 -52.48
CA THR A 193 27.13 -1.62 -53.22
C THR A 193 27.09 -1.38 -54.73
N ASN A 194 26.01 -0.80 -55.26
CA ASN A 194 25.90 -0.51 -56.69
C ASN A 194 26.78 0.65 -57.16
N ILE A 195 27.09 1.62 -56.29
CA ILE A 195 28.12 2.64 -56.57
C ILE A 195 29.50 1.99 -56.70
N ILE A 196 29.83 1.05 -55.79
CA ILE A 196 31.12 0.33 -55.83
C ILE A 196 31.24 -0.55 -57.09
N LEU A 197 30.14 -1.18 -57.51
CA LEU A 197 30.09 -2.00 -58.72
C LEU A 197 30.07 -1.18 -60.01
N GLY A 198 29.87 0.14 -59.92
CA GLY A 198 29.83 1.05 -61.07
C GLY A 198 28.49 1.08 -61.81
N ASN A 199 27.45 0.46 -61.23
CA ASN A 199 26.07 0.44 -61.75
C ASN A 199 25.32 1.75 -61.44
N VAL A 200 25.75 2.47 -60.39
CA VAL A 200 25.20 3.79 -60.03
C VAL A 200 26.33 4.81 -60.09
N ARG A 201 26.11 5.89 -60.84
CA ARG A 201 27.03 7.04 -60.95
C ARG A 201 26.29 8.30 -60.51
N GLU A 202 27.03 9.28 -60.00
CA GLU A 202 26.43 10.51 -59.44
C GLU A 202 25.65 11.34 -60.48
N GLU A 203 25.93 11.14 -61.77
CA GLU A 203 25.38 11.94 -62.88
C GLU A 203 24.21 11.27 -63.60
N ASP A 204 23.96 9.98 -63.37
CA ASP A 204 22.94 9.19 -64.06
C ASP A 204 21.63 9.10 -63.24
N GLU A 205 20.48 9.07 -63.92
CA GLU A 205 19.21 8.71 -63.27
C GLU A 205 19.29 7.25 -62.80
N ILE A 206 18.95 7.01 -61.52
CA ILE A 206 19.04 5.68 -60.92
C ILE A 206 17.92 4.81 -61.48
N ASP A 207 18.26 3.86 -62.35
CA ASP A 207 17.34 2.80 -62.74
C ASP A 207 17.26 1.72 -61.65
N THR A 208 16.08 1.52 -61.09
CA THR A 208 15.84 0.53 -60.03
C THR A 208 15.89 -0.91 -60.54
N GLU A 209 15.74 -1.15 -61.84
CA GLU A 209 15.77 -2.50 -62.43
C GLU A 209 17.19 -3.06 -62.57
N GLU A 210 18.19 -2.18 -62.68
CA GLU A 210 19.60 -2.56 -62.82
C GLU A 210 20.32 -2.72 -61.47
N LEU A 211 19.66 -2.38 -60.36
CA LEU A 211 20.23 -2.50 -59.03
C LEU A 211 20.43 -3.96 -58.63
N ILE A 212 21.68 -4.32 -58.36
CA ILE A 212 22.03 -5.63 -57.80
C ILE A 212 21.81 -5.57 -56.29
N ILE A 213 20.95 -6.45 -55.79
CA ILE A 213 20.67 -6.59 -54.36
C ILE A 213 21.31 -7.89 -53.87
N THR A 214 22.32 -7.78 -53.01
CA THR A 214 22.93 -8.95 -52.38
C THR A 214 22.31 -9.23 -51.01
N PRO A 215 22.35 -10.49 -50.50
CA PRO A 215 21.90 -10.79 -49.14
C PRO A 215 22.65 -9.98 -48.06
N GLN A 216 23.87 -9.52 -48.34
CA GLN A 216 24.68 -8.70 -47.42
C GLN A 216 24.20 -7.25 -47.34
N ASP A 217 23.43 -6.79 -48.33
CA ASP A 217 22.83 -5.45 -48.33
C ASP A 217 21.58 -5.36 -47.47
N GLN A 218 20.97 -6.50 -47.15
CA GLN A 218 19.79 -6.55 -46.29
C GLN A 218 20.17 -6.29 -44.85
N VAL A 219 19.71 -5.15 -44.32
CA VAL A 219 19.88 -4.76 -42.93
C VAL A 219 18.59 -5.03 -42.20
N TYR A 220 18.67 -5.84 -41.15
CA TYR A 220 17.53 -6.21 -40.32
C TYR A 220 17.65 -5.57 -38.94
N ARG A 221 16.49 -5.24 -38.37
CA ARG A 221 16.35 -4.96 -36.94
C ARG A 221 16.11 -6.27 -36.20
N ILE A 222 16.84 -6.43 -35.11
CA ILE A 222 16.72 -7.56 -34.20
C ILE A 222 16.22 -7.02 -32.86
N LEU A 223 15.40 -7.82 -32.18
CA LEU A 223 15.07 -7.57 -30.78
C LEU A 223 16.35 -7.65 -29.95
N SER A 224 16.81 -6.50 -29.47
CA SER A 224 17.89 -6.40 -28.52
C SER A 224 17.36 -6.20 -27.11
N LYS A 225 18.11 -6.76 -26.16
CA LYS A 225 17.82 -6.69 -24.74
C LYS A 225 18.22 -5.31 -24.23
N GLU A 226 17.28 -4.38 -24.21
CA GLU A 226 17.49 -3.08 -23.57
C GLU A 226 17.30 -3.22 -22.06
N LYS A 227 18.16 -2.54 -21.29
CA LYS A 227 18.02 -2.47 -19.84
C LYS A 227 16.90 -1.47 -19.53
N ASP A 228 15.83 -1.94 -18.90
CA ASP A 228 14.80 -1.02 -18.43
C ASP A 228 15.32 -0.27 -17.19
N TYR A 229 14.97 1.01 -17.08
CA TYR A 229 15.40 1.84 -15.96
C TYR A 229 14.22 1.97 -15.01
N GLU A 230 14.21 1.17 -13.95
CA GLU A 230 13.17 1.29 -12.92
C GLU A 230 13.66 2.19 -11.79
N ASN A 231 12.80 3.14 -11.41
CA ASN A 231 13.05 3.97 -10.25
C ASN A 231 12.83 3.10 -9.00
N GLN A 232 13.83 3.02 -8.13
CA GLN A 232 13.70 2.36 -6.84
C GLN A 232 13.57 3.40 -5.72
N ALA A 233 12.78 3.06 -4.71
CA ALA A 233 12.60 3.91 -3.54
C ALA A 233 12.86 3.15 -2.24
N ILE A 234 13.44 3.85 -1.27
CA ILE A 234 13.55 3.40 0.11
C ILE A 234 12.69 4.32 0.95
N VAL A 235 11.86 3.72 1.80
CA VAL A 235 11.03 4.46 2.76
C VAL A 235 11.39 4.07 4.18
N PHE A 236 11.81 5.06 4.96
CA PHE A 236 12.06 4.92 6.39
C PHE A 236 10.80 5.33 7.16
N PHE A 237 10.26 4.39 7.93
CA PHE A 237 9.15 4.63 8.85
C PHE A 237 9.68 4.69 10.28
N LEU A 238 9.65 5.88 10.87
CA LEU A 238 10.09 6.15 12.23
C LEU A 238 8.85 6.23 13.12
N ARG A 239 8.82 5.53 14.23
CA ARG A 239 7.72 5.65 15.20
C ARG A 239 8.23 5.70 16.63
N ASP A 240 7.63 6.59 17.39
CA ASP A 240 7.75 6.62 18.83
C ASP A 240 6.96 5.44 19.45
N TYR A 241 7.63 4.65 20.29
CA TYR A 241 7.01 3.54 21.01
C TYR A 241 7.07 3.70 22.54
N SER A 242 7.24 4.96 22.99
CA SER A 242 7.11 5.42 24.36
C SER A 242 5.73 5.11 24.97
N GLY A 243 5.62 5.32 26.28
CA GLY A 243 4.40 5.01 27.02
C GLY A 243 3.19 5.85 26.61
N SER A 244 3.42 7.11 26.19
CA SER A 244 2.36 8.04 25.78
C SER A 244 1.75 7.69 24.42
N MET A 245 2.46 6.92 23.60
CA MET A 245 1.97 6.40 22.32
C MET A 245 0.98 5.23 22.44
N GLN A 246 0.68 4.76 23.65
CA GLN A 246 -0.16 3.60 23.87
C GLN A 246 -1.61 3.82 23.37
N GLY A 247 -2.17 2.81 22.72
CA GLY A 247 -3.55 2.83 22.26
C GLY A 247 -3.73 3.53 20.91
N LYS A 248 -4.58 4.56 20.88
CA LYS A 248 -5.08 5.15 19.63
C LYS A 248 -4.01 5.86 18.78
N PRO A 249 -3.03 6.61 19.33
CA PRO A 249 -1.98 7.24 18.51
C PRO A 249 -1.18 6.24 17.70
N THR A 250 -0.79 5.12 18.30
CA THR A 250 -0.09 4.04 17.60
C THR A 250 -0.94 3.48 16.45
N GLU A 251 -2.24 3.25 16.67
CA GLU A 251 -3.13 2.75 15.62
C GLU A 251 -3.21 3.71 14.44
N VAL A 252 -3.37 5.00 14.70
CA VAL A 252 -3.47 6.06 13.68
C VAL A 252 -2.17 6.16 12.87
N ILE A 253 -1.02 6.24 13.54
CA ILE A 253 0.29 6.36 12.89
C ILE A 253 0.62 5.11 12.08
N CYS A 254 0.42 3.91 12.63
CA CYS A 254 0.69 2.67 11.91
C CYS A 254 -0.24 2.47 10.71
N THR A 255 -1.49 2.94 10.79
CA THR A 255 -2.42 2.92 9.66
C THR A 255 -1.97 3.92 8.57
N GLN A 256 -1.57 5.11 8.97
CA GLN A 256 -1.01 6.12 8.06
C GLN A 256 0.23 5.59 7.32
N HIS A 257 1.19 4.99 8.05
CA HIS A 257 2.40 4.41 7.46
C HIS A 257 2.08 3.27 6.49
N LEU A 258 1.09 2.43 6.80
CA LEU A 258 0.65 1.40 5.86
C LEU A 258 0.10 2.01 4.57
N PHE A 259 -0.77 3.02 4.67
CA PHE A 259 -1.34 3.67 3.48
C PHE A 259 -0.28 4.37 2.64
N ILE A 260 0.70 5.02 3.28
CA ILE A 260 1.86 5.60 2.58
C ILE A 260 2.67 4.51 1.89
N TYR A 261 2.93 3.38 2.56
CA TYR A 261 3.63 2.25 1.96
C TYR A 261 2.91 1.70 0.74
N SER A 262 1.61 1.41 0.85
CA SER A 262 0.79 0.93 -0.26
C SER A 262 0.75 1.92 -1.42
N TRP A 263 0.62 3.22 -1.13
CA TRP A 263 0.68 4.25 -2.15
C TRP A 263 2.04 4.29 -2.87
N LEU A 264 3.16 4.23 -2.14
CA LEU A 264 4.50 4.18 -2.73
C LEU A 264 4.70 2.89 -3.56
N MET A 265 4.23 1.74 -3.09
CA MET A 265 4.29 0.47 -3.83
C MET A 265 3.58 0.59 -5.18
N TYR A 266 2.43 1.26 -5.23
CA TYR A 266 1.74 1.54 -6.47
C TYR A 266 2.52 2.50 -7.39
N GLN A 267 3.02 3.62 -6.85
CA GLN A 267 3.76 4.62 -7.63
C GLN A 267 5.07 4.07 -8.22
N TYR A 268 5.75 3.19 -7.50
CA TYR A 268 7.03 2.59 -7.91
C TYR A 268 6.88 1.17 -8.46
N GLN A 269 5.69 0.71 -8.81
CA GLN A 269 5.46 -0.61 -9.42
C GLN A 269 6.11 -1.77 -8.64
N ASN A 270 5.92 -1.79 -7.31
CA ASN A 270 6.51 -2.74 -6.35
C ASN A 270 8.02 -2.62 -6.10
N ASN A 271 8.68 -1.56 -6.57
CA ASN A 271 10.10 -1.30 -6.31
C ASN A 271 10.33 -0.38 -5.09
N VAL A 272 9.74 -0.74 -3.93
CA VAL A 272 9.91 0.01 -2.68
C VAL A 272 10.44 -0.90 -1.58
N ILE A 273 11.51 -0.47 -0.92
CA ILE A 273 12.09 -1.17 0.23
C ILE A 273 11.69 -0.41 1.51
N PRO A 274 10.84 -0.99 2.38
CA PRO A 274 10.51 -0.39 3.67
C PRO A 274 11.59 -0.68 4.71
N ARG A 275 11.93 0.32 5.53
CA ARG A 275 12.80 0.19 6.70
C ARG A 275 12.07 0.75 7.92
N PHE A 276 12.00 -0.02 9.00
CA PHE A 276 11.22 0.33 10.18
C PHE A 276 12.13 0.67 11.35
N ILE A 277 11.99 1.87 11.90
CA ILE A 277 12.79 2.36 13.02
C ILE A 277 11.86 2.71 14.17
N LEU A 278 12.16 2.14 15.33
CA LEU A 278 11.49 2.45 16.59
C LEU A 278 12.44 3.29 17.44
N HIS A 279 11.93 4.33 18.10
CA HIS A 279 12.72 5.13 19.03
C HIS A 279 12.00 5.39 20.36
N ASP A 280 12.79 5.40 21.43
CA ASP A 280 12.44 5.84 22.78
C ASP A 280 13.54 6.78 23.28
N SER A 281 14.36 6.38 24.25
CA SER A 281 15.67 6.99 24.54
C SER A 281 16.77 6.58 23.55
N LYS A 282 16.61 5.47 22.83
CA LYS A 282 17.51 4.98 21.78
C LYS A 282 16.70 4.58 20.54
N ALA A 283 17.35 4.56 19.38
CA ALA A 283 16.75 4.07 18.15
C ALA A 283 17.20 2.65 17.83
N LYS A 284 16.28 1.86 17.27
CA LYS A 284 16.56 0.51 16.75
C LYS A 284 15.81 0.29 15.45
N GLU A 285 16.47 -0.34 14.50
CA GLU A 285 15.82 -0.88 13.31
C GLU A 285 15.14 -2.21 13.67
N VAL A 286 13.93 -2.42 13.16
CA VAL A 286 13.19 -3.68 13.30
C VAL A 286 12.94 -4.29 11.93
N PRO A 287 12.99 -5.63 11.81
CA PRO A 287 12.98 -6.29 10.50
C PRO A 287 11.61 -6.27 9.83
N ASP A 288 10.52 -6.11 10.59
CA ASP A 288 9.17 -6.33 10.08
C ASP A 288 8.12 -5.39 10.66
N PHE A 289 7.06 -5.14 9.88
CA PHE A 289 5.96 -4.25 10.27
C PHE A 289 5.19 -4.73 11.51
N TYR A 290 5.11 -6.04 11.74
CA TYR A 290 4.37 -6.58 12.88
C TYR A 290 5.10 -6.27 14.20
N THR A 291 6.42 -6.45 14.24
CA THR A 291 7.26 -6.04 15.37
C THR A 291 7.19 -4.52 15.53
N TYR A 292 7.22 -3.79 14.42
CA TYR A 292 7.03 -2.35 14.42
C TYR A 292 5.68 -1.93 15.01
N TYR A 293 4.58 -2.66 14.78
CA TYR A 293 3.25 -2.35 15.29
C TYR A 293 3.07 -2.72 16.77
N ARG A 294 3.51 -3.92 17.19
CA ARG A 294 3.22 -4.45 18.53
C ARG A 294 4.21 -4.00 19.61
N SER A 295 5.39 -3.50 19.23
CA SER A 295 6.39 -3.06 20.19
C SER A 295 5.88 -1.86 20.99
N GLN A 296 5.98 -1.93 22.31
CA GLN A 296 5.65 -0.86 23.26
C GLN A 296 6.63 -0.92 24.42
N VAL A 297 7.08 0.24 24.92
CA VAL A 297 7.93 0.36 26.09
C VAL A 297 7.46 1.51 26.96
N ALA A 298 7.48 1.30 28.28
CA ALA A 298 7.23 2.35 29.27
C ALA A 298 8.51 3.17 29.49
N GLY A 299 8.90 3.96 28.47
CA GLY A 299 10.09 4.82 28.48
C GLY A 299 9.74 6.26 28.10
N GLY A 300 10.72 7.16 28.24
CA GLY A 300 10.61 8.54 27.77
C GLY A 300 10.89 8.66 26.26
N THR A 301 10.48 9.79 25.69
CA THR A 301 10.63 10.08 24.25
C THR A 301 11.85 10.94 23.99
N ASN A 302 12.76 10.46 23.16
CA ASN A 302 13.83 11.23 22.53
C ASN A 302 13.82 10.95 21.03
N ILE A 303 13.64 12.00 20.22
CA ILE A 303 13.46 11.86 18.77
C ILE A 303 14.80 11.81 18.02
N TYR A 304 15.82 12.51 18.52
CA TYR A 304 17.13 12.63 17.87
C TYR A 304 17.75 11.28 17.42
N PRO A 305 17.79 10.22 18.27
CA PRO A 305 18.44 8.96 17.91
C PRO A 305 17.86 8.32 16.65
N ALA A 306 16.58 8.56 16.36
CA ALA A 306 15.91 7.98 15.21
C ALA A 306 16.43 8.59 13.90
N TYR A 307 16.60 9.92 13.87
CA TYR A 307 17.12 10.66 12.73
C TYR A 307 18.62 10.40 12.53
N GLU A 308 19.37 10.30 13.62
CA GLU A 308 20.78 9.89 13.59
C GLU A 308 20.94 8.49 12.96
N LEU A 309 20.11 7.52 13.37
CA LEU A 309 20.17 6.15 12.84
C LEU A 309 19.87 6.11 11.33
N VAL A 310 18.91 6.90 10.84
CA VAL A 310 18.65 6.96 9.39
C VAL A 310 19.86 7.53 8.64
N ASN A 311 20.45 8.64 9.12
CA ASN A 311 21.65 9.22 8.52
C ASN A 311 22.80 8.19 8.47
N GLN A 312 23.00 7.43 9.55
CA GLN A 312 24.01 6.37 9.60
C GLN A 312 23.74 5.26 8.57
N ILE A 313 22.50 4.76 8.46
CA ILE A 313 22.15 3.72 7.49
C ILE A 313 22.39 4.21 6.06
N VAL A 314 21.94 5.42 5.74
CA VAL A 314 22.10 6.02 4.40
C VAL A 314 23.57 6.20 4.03
N GLU A 315 24.41 6.62 4.98
CA GLU A 315 25.84 6.80 4.76
C GLU A 315 26.58 5.47 4.62
N MET A 316 26.32 4.49 5.51
CA MET A 316 26.97 3.18 5.50
C MET A 316 26.64 2.34 4.26
N GLU A 317 25.37 2.36 3.83
CA GLU A 317 24.91 1.60 2.66
C GLU A 317 24.98 2.42 1.36
N HIS A 318 25.43 3.68 1.40
CA HIS A 318 25.50 4.60 0.25
C HIS A 318 24.17 4.75 -0.53
N LEU A 319 23.04 4.73 0.19
CA LEU A 319 21.70 4.66 -0.41
C LEU A 319 21.33 5.89 -1.23
N ASN A 320 21.88 7.04 -0.90
CA ASN A 320 21.62 8.32 -1.55
C ASN A 320 22.05 8.35 -3.03
N ALA A 321 22.97 7.47 -3.43
CA ALA A 321 23.35 7.34 -4.82
C ALA A 321 22.24 6.67 -5.63
N ASP A 322 21.66 5.58 -5.12
CA ASP A 322 20.90 4.63 -5.94
C ASP A 322 19.39 4.65 -5.72
N TYR A 323 18.91 5.19 -4.60
CA TYR A 323 17.50 5.16 -4.23
C TYR A 323 16.89 6.55 -4.04
N ASN A 324 15.60 6.69 -4.37
CA ASN A 324 14.80 7.81 -3.88
C ASN A 324 14.44 7.57 -2.41
N ILE A 325 14.80 8.50 -1.52
CA ILE A 325 14.68 8.29 -0.07
C ILE A 325 13.52 9.10 0.49
N TYR A 326 12.60 8.42 1.15
CA TYR A 326 11.45 9.00 1.86
C TYR A 326 11.55 8.70 3.35
N VAL A 327 11.19 9.67 4.18
CA VAL A 327 11.23 9.53 5.64
C VAL A 327 9.89 9.96 6.20
N PHE A 328 9.20 9.07 6.90
CA PHE A 328 7.93 9.35 7.56
C PHE A 328 8.05 9.04 9.04
N HIS A 329 7.86 10.06 9.87
CA HIS A 329 7.97 9.98 11.31
C HIS A 329 6.61 10.17 11.97
N GLY A 330 6.24 9.27 12.88
CA GLY A 330 5.04 9.39 13.71
C GLY A 330 5.39 9.44 15.19
N THR A 331 4.89 10.47 15.87
CA THR A 331 5.06 10.71 17.31
C THR A 331 3.78 11.34 17.88
N ASP A 332 3.62 11.35 19.19
CA ASP A 332 2.59 12.15 19.88
C ASP A 332 3.02 13.61 20.09
N GLY A 333 4.29 13.91 19.83
CA GLY A 333 4.88 15.24 19.85
C GLY A 333 5.63 15.59 21.14
N ASP A 334 5.74 14.66 22.07
CA ASP A 334 6.57 14.83 23.25
C ASP A 334 8.04 14.53 22.93
N ASP A 335 8.95 15.34 23.47
CA ASP A 335 10.39 15.18 23.31
C ASP A 335 11.07 15.66 24.59
N TRP A 336 12.09 14.93 25.03
CA TRP A 336 12.86 15.29 26.21
C TRP A 336 13.73 16.55 25.96
N ASP A 337 14.16 16.77 24.71
CA ASP A 337 14.87 17.99 24.31
C ASP A 337 13.89 19.09 23.87
N GLU A 338 13.55 20.01 24.77
CA GLU A 338 12.65 21.13 24.46
C GLU A 338 13.19 22.10 23.39
N ASP A 339 14.51 22.14 23.20
CA ASP A 339 15.16 23.00 22.20
C ASP A 339 15.33 22.31 20.84
N GLY A 340 15.28 20.98 20.80
CA GLY A 340 15.34 20.16 19.58
C GLY A 340 16.61 20.35 18.73
N ARG A 341 17.71 20.87 19.30
CA ARG A 341 18.88 21.30 18.50
C ARG A 341 19.53 20.15 17.74
N GLN A 342 19.61 18.99 18.38
CA GLN A 342 20.22 17.80 17.79
C GLN A 342 19.34 17.26 16.65
N MET A 343 18.02 17.19 16.87
CA MET A 343 17.05 16.79 15.86
C MET A 343 17.09 17.71 14.63
N ILE A 344 17.14 19.02 14.83
CA ILE A 344 17.23 20.02 13.76
C ILE A 344 18.54 19.85 12.96
N SER A 345 19.66 19.61 13.64
CA SER A 345 20.95 19.36 13.00
C SER A 345 20.91 18.11 12.10
N GLU A 346 20.41 16.98 12.61
CA GLU A 346 20.31 15.75 11.84
C GLU A 346 19.31 15.89 10.69
N THR A 347 18.16 16.54 10.92
CA THR A 347 17.19 16.84 9.87
C THR A 347 17.82 17.68 8.76
N THR A 348 18.65 18.67 9.10
CA THR A 348 19.34 19.50 8.10
C THR A 348 20.31 18.68 7.24
N LYS A 349 20.99 17.69 7.81
CA LYS A 349 21.80 16.74 7.04
C LYS A 349 20.93 15.89 6.11
N MET A 350 19.80 15.37 6.61
CA MET A 350 18.86 14.55 5.83
C MET A 350 18.33 15.27 4.60
N LEU A 351 18.00 16.57 4.75
CA LEU A 351 17.47 17.41 3.68
C LEU A 351 18.38 17.51 2.44
N SER A 352 19.65 17.15 2.53
CA SER A 352 20.58 17.14 1.39
C SER A 352 20.32 15.99 0.40
N TYR A 353 19.72 14.88 0.84
CA TYR A 353 19.55 13.68 0.03
C TYR A 353 18.12 13.14 -0.04
N VAL A 354 17.26 13.45 0.93
CA VAL A 354 15.86 12.95 0.95
C VAL A 354 15.00 13.64 -0.11
N ASN A 355 14.05 12.89 -0.66
CA ASN A 355 13.02 13.40 -1.54
C ASN A 355 11.88 14.04 -0.73
N ARG A 356 11.56 13.47 0.44
CA ARG A 356 10.56 14.01 1.36
C ARG A 356 10.73 13.52 2.79
N ILE A 357 10.47 14.40 3.74
CA ILE A 357 10.30 14.15 5.17
C ILE A 357 8.86 14.53 5.54
N GLY A 358 8.09 13.57 6.03
CA GLY A 358 6.77 13.80 6.61
C GLY A 358 6.77 13.54 8.10
N ILE A 359 6.33 14.50 8.91
CA ILE A 359 6.21 14.36 10.36
C ILE A 359 4.74 14.38 10.74
N THR A 360 4.27 13.34 11.40
CA THR A 360 2.91 13.24 11.93
C THR A 360 2.95 13.32 13.44
N VAL A 361 2.21 14.29 13.98
CA VAL A 361 1.97 14.43 15.42
C VAL A 361 0.55 13.98 15.74
N ALA A 362 0.41 12.81 16.35
CA ALA A 362 -0.86 12.23 16.78
C ALA A 362 -1.13 12.58 18.25
N LYS A 363 -1.84 13.69 18.49
CA LYS A 363 -2.09 14.18 19.85
C LYS A 363 -3.11 13.30 20.58
N ASN A 364 -2.78 12.90 21.79
CA ASN A 364 -3.74 12.31 22.73
C ASN A 364 -4.70 13.38 23.27
N SER A 365 -5.96 13.01 23.53
CA SER A 365 -6.96 13.91 24.15
C SER A 365 -6.56 14.39 25.56
N TRP A 366 -5.63 13.68 26.20
CA TRP A 366 -5.07 14.01 27.53
C TRP A 366 -3.91 15.02 27.45
N GLY A 367 -3.38 15.26 26.26
CA GLY A 367 -2.36 16.29 26.03
C GLY A 367 -3.00 17.67 26.14
N LEU A 368 -2.53 18.48 27.08
CA LEU A 368 -2.91 19.89 27.20
C LEU A 368 -2.89 20.55 25.82
N GLY A 369 -3.97 21.25 25.45
CA GLY A 369 -4.24 21.81 24.10
C GLY A 369 -3.29 22.87 23.57
N GLY A 370 -2.00 22.81 23.92
CA GLY A 370 -0.92 23.61 23.39
C GLY A 370 -0.16 22.94 22.25
N LEU A 371 0.86 23.66 21.78
CA LEU A 371 1.82 23.13 20.82
C LEU A 371 2.70 22.08 21.51
N SER A 372 2.93 20.96 20.81
CA SER A 372 3.84 19.91 21.26
C SER A 372 5.30 20.40 21.25
N ALA A 373 6.22 19.68 21.90
CA ALA A 373 7.63 20.05 21.91
C ALA A 373 8.17 20.12 20.47
N VAL A 374 7.86 19.09 19.69
CA VAL A 374 8.20 18.97 18.26
C VAL A 374 7.68 20.14 17.44
N GLU A 375 6.41 20.50 17.63
CA GLU A 375 5.81 21.63 16.94
C GLU A 375 6.51 22.94 17.26
N LYS A 376 6.86 23.16 18.55
CA LYS A 376 7.50 24.40 19.00
C LYS A 376 8.88 24.58 18.37
N TYR A 377 9.77 23.59 18.44
CA TYR A 377 11.12 23.77 17.92
C TYR A 377 11.18 23.75 16.38
N LEU A 378 10.30 23.00 15.69
CA LEU A 378 10.20 23.05 14.23
C LEU A 378 9.66 24.39 13.71
N GLN A 379 8.74 25.02 14.45
CA GLN A 379 8.29 26.38 14.13
C GLN A 379 9.37 27.42 14.39
N ARG A 380 10.11 27.30 15.51
CA ARG A 380 11.22 28.21 15.84
C ARG A 380 12.36 28.14 14.83
N SER A 381 12.67 26.95 14.31
CA SER A 381 13.76 26.75 13.36
C SER A 381 13.46 27.25 11.94
N ASN A 382 12.19 27.61 11.64
CA ASN A 382 11.71 28.00 10.31
C ASN A 382 11.95 26.97 9.19
N LEU A 383 12.41 25.75 9.50
CA LEU A 383 12.68 24.70 8.49
C LEU A 383 11.44 24.36 7.66
N LEU A 384 10.26 24.34 8.29
CA LEU A 384 8.98 24.08 7.62
C LEU A 384 8.63 25.14 6.56
N LYS A 385 9.12 26.37 6.71
CA LYS A 385 8.89 27.47 5.76
C LYS A 385 9.97 27.54 4.69
N GLU A 386 11.24 27.41 5.07
CA GLU A 386 12.37 27.50 4.15
C GLU A 386 12.48 26.31 3.20
N ARG A 387 12.05 25.13 3.65
CA ARG A 387 12.14 23.86 2.93
C ARG A 387 10.77 23.19 2.83
N SER A 388 9.73 23.97 2.56
CA SER A 388 8.35 23.48 2.43
C SER A 388 8.18 22.39 1.37
N ASP A 389 9.11 22.31 0.42
CA ASP A 389 9.11 21.31 -0.67
C ASP A 389 9.73 19.97 -0.25
N LEU A 390 10.40 19.89 0.90
CA LEU A 390 11.06 18.68 1.36
C LEU A 390 10.52 18.21 2.70
N ILE A 391 10.18 19.12 3.61
CA ILE A 391 9.65 18.78 4.93
C ILE A 391 8.23 19.31 5.12
N LYS A 392 7.33 18.42 5.53
CA LYS A 392 5.95 18.72 5.87
C LYS A 392 5.61 18.12 7.22
N MET A 393 4.69 18.77 7.93
CA MET A 393 4.19 18.30 9.22
C MET A 393 2.68 18.32 9.21
N ASP A 394 2.06 17.26 9.73
CA ASP A 394 0.62 17.19 9.99
C ASP A 394 0.39 16.92 11.48
N VAL A 395 -0.62 17.59 12.03
CA VAL A 395 -1.02 17.45 13.43
C VAL A 395 -2.47 16.99 13.45
N MET A 396 -2.72 15.82 14.04
CA MET A 396 -4.06 15.24 14.11
C MET A 396 -4.40 14.73 15.52
N PRO A 397 -5.65 14.91 15.97
CA PRO A 397 -6.13 14.34 17.23
C PRO A 397 -6.34 12.83 17.08
N ALA A 398 -5.65 12.02 17.88
CA ALA A 398 -5.68 10.56 17.72
C ALA A 398 -7.08 9.96 17.92
N GLU A 399 -7.85 10.44 18.91
CA GLU A 399 -9.16 9.86 19.26
C GLU A 399 -10.25 10.07 18.21
N THR A 400 -10.22 11.22 17.51
CA THR A 400 -11.24 11.56 16.49
C THR A 400 -10.75 11.33 15.07
N SER A 401 -9.56 10.74 14.89
CA SER A 401 -8.99 10.51 13.56
C SER A 401 -9.57 9.24 12.94
N ASP A 402 -10.56 9.45 12.08
CA ASP A 402 -11.07 8.43 11.16
C ASP A 402 -10.13 8.27 9.94
N GLU A 403 -10.34 7.21 9.16
CA GLU A 403 -9.58 6.94 7.92
C GLU A 403 -9.52 8.15 6.98
N LYS A 404 -10.63 8.91 6.84
CA LYS A 404 -10.68 10.12 6.01
C LYS A 404 -9.66 11.17 6.46
N ARG A 405 -9.51 11.40 7.78
CA ARG A 405 -8.56 12.37 8.34
C ARG A 405 -7.12 11.90 8.18
N ILE A 406 -6.87 10.60 8.31
CA ILE A 406 -5.54 9.99 8.08
C ILE A 406 -5.10 10.26 6.64
N ILE A 407 -6.01 10.08 5.68
CA ILE A 407 -5.74 10.29 4.26
C ILE A 407 -5.53 11.77 3.93
N GLU A 408 -6.28 12.68 4.55
CA GLU A 408 -5.99 14.12 4.46
C GLU A 408 -4.61 14.46 5.01
N GLY A 409 -4.18 13.82 6.10
CA GLY A 409 -2.82 13.96 6.62
C GLY A 409 -1.79 13.50 5.61
N ILE A 410 -2.01 12.35 4.95
CA ILE A 410 -1.15 11.84 3.88
C ILE A 410 -1.04 12.85 2.72
N LYS A 411 -2.15 13.50 2.33
CA LYS A 411 -2.13 14.57 1.32
C LYS A 411 -1.27 15.75 1.74
N ILE A 412 -1.36 16.18 3.00
CA ILE A 412 -0.54 17.29 3.52
C ILE A 412 0.94 16.93 3.50
N LEU A 413 1.28 15.70 3.86
CA LEU A 413 2.67 15.24 3.90
C LEU A 413 3.27 15.08 2.49
N ILE A 414 2.47 14.75 1.48
CA ILE A 414 2.93 14.46 0.13
C ILE A 414 2.80 15.66 -0.82
N SER A 415 1.87 16.57 -0.58
CA SER A 415 1.74 17.83 -1.34
C SER A 415 2.96 18.72 -1.17
#